data_AF-A0A178IJ97-F1
#
_entry.id   AF-A0A178IJ97-F1
#
_cell.length_a   1.000
_cell.length_b   1.000
_cell.length_c   1.000
_cell.angle_alpha   90.00
_cell.angle_beta   90.00
_cell.angle_gamma   90.00
#
_symmetry.space_group_name_H-M   'P 1'
#
loop_
_entity.id
_entity.type
_entity.pdbx_description
1 polymer ?
#
loop_
_entity_poly.entity_id
_entity_poly.type
_entity_poly.pdbx_seq_one_letter_code
_entity_poly.pdbx_strand_id
1 'polypeptide(L)'
;MNAMNTTTPATPSQAIPPRPALTDINGLRLGGIFPTGREPSVRTLREWTRTRRIPHHRIGHFVYYDLAEVSAHIRTKLLVPARG
;
A
#
# COMPACT_ATOMS: atom_id res chain seq x y z
N MET A 1 -4.06 -9.02 -51.48
CA MET A 1 -4.50 -9.66 -50.22
C MET A 1 -3.36 -10.56 -49.78
N ASN A 2 -2.78 -10.33 -48.59
CA ASN A 2 -2.17 -11.32 -47.68
C ASN A 2 -1.37 -10.56 -46.61
N ALA A 3 -1.88 -10.62 -45.38
CA ALA A 3 -1.34 -10.00 -44.18
C ALA A 3 -0.20 -10.86 -43.61
N MET A 4 0.91 -10.22 -43.21
CA MET A 4 1.88 -10.81 -42.30
C MET A 4 1.86 -10.00 -41.00
N ASN A 5 1.32 -10.65 -39.98
CA ASN A 5 1.18 -10.23 -38.60
C ASN A 5 2.56 -10.20 -37.92
N THR A 6 3.05 -9.01 -37.58
CA THR A 6 4.21 -8.85 -36.71
C THR A 6 3.80 -9.16 -35.27
N THR A 7 4.20 -10.34 -34.77
CA THR A 7 4.05 -10.72 -33.37
C THR A 7 4.95 -9.85 -32.50
N THR A 8 4.35 -8.92 -31.77
CA THR A 8 4.94 -8.25 -30.62
C THR A 8 5.18 -9.27 -29.51
N PRO A 9 6.40 -9.42 -28.95
CA PRO A 9 6.56 -10.10 -27.67
C PRO A 9 6.06 -9.15 -26.58
N ALA A 10 4.79 -9.29 -26.19
CA ALA A 10 4.31 -8.74 -24.94
C ALA A 10 5.02 -9.53 -23.82
N THR A 11 6.12 -8.97 -23.33
CA THR A 11 6.78 -9.44 -22.11
C THR A 11 5.72 -9.51 -21.01
N PRO A 12 5.44 -10.69 -20.42
CA PRO A 12 4.79 -10.71 -19.12
C PRO A 12 5.82 -10.10 -18.18
N SER A 13 5.70 -8.79 -17.92
CA SER A 13 6.45 -8.13 -16.87
C SER A 13 6.02 -8.81 -15.59
N GLN A 14 6.75 -9.86 -15.22
CA GLN A 14 6.64 -10.57 -13.96
C GLN A 14 6.43 -9.50 -12.91
N ALA A 15 5.27 -9.53 -12.28
CA ALA A 15 5.03 -8.80 -11.06
C ALA A 15 6.08 -9.30 -10.08
N ILE A 16 7.20 -8.57 -10.00
CA ILE A 16 8.17 -8.73 -8.93
C ILE A 16 7.29 -8.67 -7.67
N PRO A 17 7.24 -9.72 -6.84
CA PRO A 17 6.50 -9.64 -5.59
C PRO A 17 6.99 -8.37 -4.93
N PRO A 18 6.10 -7.40 -4.63
CA PRO A 18 6.54 -6.10 -4.18
C PRO A 18 7.43 -6.36 -2.98
N ARG A 19 8.73 -6.06 -3.13
CA ARG A 19 9.63 -6.07 -1.98
C ARG A 19 8.94 -5.19 -0.94
N PRO A 20 8.95 -5.56 0.35
CA PRO A 20 8.34 -4.75 1.38
C PRO A 20 8.92 -3.34 1.26
N ALA A 21 8.15 -2.44 0.65
CA ALA A 21 8.61 -1.12 0.27
C ALA A 21 8.41 -0.27 1.51
N LEU A 22 9.35 -0.43 2.44
CA LEU A 22 9.39 0.33 3.68
C LEU A 22 9.45 1.81 3.32
N THR A 23 8.37 2.50 3.64
CA THR A 23 8.16 3.90 3.33
C THR A 23 7.99 4.72 4.60
N ASP A 24 8.27 6.01 4.54
CA ASP A 24 7.99 6.91 5.66
C ASP A 24 6.50 7.30 5.68
N ILE A 25 6.11 8.12 6.66
CA ILE A 25 4.72 8.51 6.85
C ILE A 25 4.13 9.29 5.66
N ASN A 26 4.96 10.02 4.90
CA ASN A 26 4.50 10.73 3.72
C ASN A 26 4.29 9.77 2.56
N GLY A 27 5.21 8.82 2.35
CA GLY A 27 5.01 7.79 1.34
C GLY A 27 3.87 6.83 1.68
N LEU A 28 3.57 6.60 2.96
CA LEU A 28 2.36 5.88 3.39
C LEU A 28 1.09 6.63 2.96
N ARG A 29 1.05 7.95 3.14
CA ARG A 29 -0.08 8.81 2.76
C ARG A 29 -0.23 8.89 1.24
N LEU A 30 0.87 9.09 0.51
CA LEU A 30 0.89 9.24 -0.95
C LEU A 30 0.83 7.90 -1.71
N GLY A 31 1.02 6.78 -1.01
CA GLY A 31 1.09 5.43 -1.58
C GLY A 31 -0.25 4.88 -2.09
N GLY A 32 -1.33 5.68 -2.09
CA GLY A 32 -2.62 5.32 -2.70
C GLY A 32 -3.34 4.13 -2.05
N ILE A 33 -2.94 3.74 -0.83
CA ILE A 33 -3.56 2.62 -0.10
C ILE A 33 -4.89 2.99 0.55
N PHE A 34 -5.13 4.28 0.71
CA PHE A 34 -6.36 4.81 1.28
C PHE A 34 -7.35 5.14 0.17
N PRO A 35 -8.66 4.91 0.38
CA PRO A 35 -9.66 5.26 -0.60
C PRO A 35 -9.67 6.78 -0.85
N THR A 36 -9.76 7.17 -2.11
CA THR A 36 -9.78 8.58 -2.56
C THR A 36 -10.85 9.36 -1.79
N GLY A 37 -10.44 10.47 -1.14
CA GLY A 37 -11.33 11.31 -0.34
C GLY A 37 -11.54 10.85 1.12
N ARG A 38 -10.94 9.73 1.54
CA ARG A 38 -10.85 9.28 2.94
C ARG A 38 -9.40 9.08 3.38
N GLU A 39 -8.48 9.77 2.74
CA GLU A 39 -7.06 9.72 3.07
C GLU A 39 -6.81 10.37 4.44
N PRO A 40 -6.26 9.62 5.42
CA PRO A 40 -5.95 10.17 6.73
C PRO A 40 -4.85 11.22 6.61
N SER A 41 -4.95 12.23 7.47
CA SER A 41 -3.87 13.22 7.60
C SER A 41 -2.61 12.57 8.20
N VAL A 42 -1.44 13.18 7.98
CA VAL A 42 -0.19 12.76 8.63
C VAL A 42 -0.36 12.72 10.16
N ARG A 43 -1.09 13.67 10.75
CA ARG A 43 -1.38 13.69 12.19
C ARG A 43 -2.14 12.44 12.63
N THR A 44 -3.17 12.06 11.87
CA THR A 44 -3.96 10.84 12.09
C THR A 44 -3.10 9.58 11.97
N LEU A 45 -2.24 9.51 10.95
CA LEU A 45 -1.30 8.40 10.79
C LEU A 45 -0.35 8.27 11.99
N ARG A 46 0.19 9.38 12.51
CA ARG A 46 1.04 9.37 13.72
C ARG A 46 0.29 8.87 14.94
N GLU A 47 -0.97 9.26 15.09
CA GLU A 47 -1.82 8.80 16.18
C GLU A 47 -2.10 7.30 16.07
N TRP A 48 -2.36 6.79 14.86
CA TRP A 48 -2.51 5.36 14.60
C TRP A 48 -1.23 4.58 14.88
N THR A 49 -0.06 5.12 14.53
CA THR A 49 1.23 4.53 14.89
C THR A 49 1.40 4.48 16.41
N ARG A 50 1.10 5.58 17.11
CA ARG A 50 1.22 5.66 18.58
C ARG A 50 0.27 4.68 19.29
N THR A 51 -0.95 4.55 18.80
CA THR A 51 -1.98 3.64 19.32
C THR A 51 -1.84 2.21 18.80
N ARG A 52 -0.79 1.93 18.00
CA ARG A 52 -0.55 0.63 17.34
C ARG A 52 -1.74 0.11 16.51
N ARG A 53 -2.53 1.04 15.94
CA ARG A 53 -3.66 0.73 15.05
C ARG A 53 -3.23 0.34 13.64
N ILE A 54 -2.00 0.68 13.24
CA ILE A 54 -1.41 0.25 11.98
C ILE A 54 -0.07 -0.47 12.23
N PRO A 55 0.26 -1.49 11.41
CA PRO A 55 1.58 -2.09 11.40
C PRO A 55 2.65 -1.05 11.11
N HIS A 56 3.74 -1.09 11.87
CA HIS A 56 4.88 -0.21 11.66
C HIS A 56 6.17 -0.90 12.10
N HIS A 57 7.24 -0.61 11.37
CA HIS A 57 8.58 -1.13 11.59
C HIS A 57 9.44 -0.01 12.16
N ARG A 58 9.85 -0.14 13.42
CA ARG A 58 10.75 0.82 14.05
C ARG A 58 12.18 0.35 13.89
N ILE A 59 12.98 1.11 13.17
CA ILE A 59 14.42 0.87 12.96
C ILE A 59 15.15 2.03 13.64
N GLY A 60 15.65 1.78 14.85
CA GLY A 60 16.19 2.82 15.73
C GLY A 60 15.14 3.88 16.10
N HIS A 61 15.36 5.12 15.65
CA HIS A 61 14.43 6.25 15.85
C HIS A 61 13.47 6.45 14.68
N PHE A 62 13.71 5.78 13.55
CA PHE A 62 12.90 5.90 12.36
C PHE A 62 11.76 4.90 12.39
N VAL A 63 10.60 5.34 11.93
CA VAL A 63 9.43 4.50 11.76
C VAL A 63 9.14 4.38 10.28
N TYR A 64 9.16 3.15 9.80
CA TYR A 64 8.83 2.78 8.45
C TYR A 64 7.53 2.00 8.42
N TYR A 65 6.85 2.07 7.28
CA TYR A 65 5.58 1.42 7.05
C TYR A 65 5.69 0.59 5.80
N ASP A 66 5.11 -0.60 5.84
CA ASP A 66 4.94 -1.40 4.63
C ASP A 66 3.56 -1.08 4.02
N LEU A 67 3.55 -0.62 2.77
CA LEU A 67 2.32 -0.28 2.06
C LEU A 67 1.39 -1.49 1.90
N ALA A 68 1.93 -2.68 1.59
CA ALA A 68 1.15 -3.89 1.41
C ALA A 68 0.56 -4.36 2.75
N GLU A 69 1.35 -4.34 3.83
CA GLU A 69 0.90 -4.74 5.16
C GLU A 69 -0.16 -3.78 5.71
N VAL A 70 0.10 -2.47 5.64
CA VAL A 70 -0.85 -1.46 6.11
C VAL A 70 -2.11 -1.46 5.26
N SER A 71 -2.01 -1.61 3.92
CA SER A 71 -3.19 -1.70 3.05
C SER A 71 -4.03 -2.95 3.33
N ALA A 72 -3.40 -4.11 3.55
CA ALA A 72 -4.09 -5.33 3.96
C ALA A 72 -4.77 -5.14 5.33
N HIS A 73 -4.09 -4.49 6.29
CA HIS A 73 -4.66 -4.18 7.60
C HIS A 73 -5.86 -3.24 7.52
N ILE A 74 -5.78 -2.19 6.70
CA ILE A 74 -6.88 -1.25 6.48
C ILE A 74 -8.05 -1.96 5.81
N ARG A 75 -7.79 -2.74 4.75
CA ARG A 75 -8.84 -3.50 4.04
C ARG A 75 -9.56 -4.48 4.95
N THR A 76 -8.82 -5.16 5.83
CA THR A 76 -9.37 -6.20 6.72
C THR A 76 -10.04 -5.63 7.98
N LYS A 77 -9.43 -4.64 8.64
CA LYS A 77 -9.91 -4.14 9.94
C LYS A 77 -10.63 -2.79 9.90
N LEU A 78 -10.37 -1.95 8.89
CA LEU A 78 -10.95 -0.59 8.81
C LEU A 78 -12.05 -0.48 7.76
N LEU A 79 -12.06 -1.34 6.73
CA LEU A 79 -13.05 -1.33 5.64
C LEU A 79 -14.10 -2.44 5.70
N VAL A 80 -14.02 -3.39 6.63
CA VAL A 80 -15.09 -4.38 6.84
C VAL A 80 -16.04 -3.84 7.92
N PRO A 81 -17.17 -3.20 7.57
CA PRO A 81 -18.36 -3.42 8.36
C PRO A 81 -18.76 -4.88 8.11
N ALA A 82 -18.52 -5.76 9.08
CA ALA A 82 -19.21 -7.05 9.10
C ALA A 82 -20.69 -6.74 9.34
N ARG A 83 -21.42 -6.44 8.27
CA ARG A 83 -22.86 -6.59 8.23
C ARG A 83 -23.12 -8.01 7.74
N GLY A 84 -23.34 -8.88 8.71
CA GLY A 84 -23.89 -10.22 8.58
C GLY A 84 -24.51 -10.55 9.92
#